data_AF-A0A9D1KRU4-F1
#
_entry.id   AF-A0A9D1KRU4-F1
#
_cell.length_a   1.000
_cell.length_b   1.000
_cell.length_c   1.000
_cell.angle_alpha   90.00
_cell.angle_beta   90.00
_cell.angle_gamma   90.00
#
_symmetry.space_group_name_H-M   'P 1'
#
loop_
_entity.id
_entity.type
_entity.pdbx_description
1 polymer ?
#
loop_
_entity_poly.entity_id
_entity_poly.type
_entity_poly.pdbx_seq_one_letter_code
_entity_poly.pdbx_strand_id
1 'polypeptide(L)' 'MLVIDRIEEGKAVCEDEDGRQVILDRMPEGASEGDVLMYSEEGQLTVDKQLTRIRREKAVALSQRIHGRRRKENTT' A
#
# COMPACT_ATOMS: atom_id res chain seq x y z
N MET A 1 11.00 -0.88 -2.92
CA MET A 1 9.53 -1.07 -3.13
C MET A 1 8.85 0.29 -3.08
N LEU A 2 7.74 0.48 -3.82
CA LEU A 2 6.87 1.64 -3.66
C LEU A 2 5.44 1.19 -3.34
N VAL A 3 4.72 1.94 -2.50
CA VAL A 3 3.30 1.70 -2.20
C VAL A 3 2.51 2.90 -2.65
N ILE A 4 1.48 2.72 -3.47
CA ILE A 4 0.60 3.83 -3.88
C ILE A 4 -0.22 4.25 -2.67
N ASP A 5 0.00 5.45 -2.16
CA ASP A 5 -0.79 6.05 -1.08
C ASP A 5 -2.11 6.61 -1.65
N ARG A 6 -2.00 7.43 -2.69
CA ARG A 6 -3.14 8.06 -3.37
C ARG A 6 -2.88 8.33 -4.85
N ILE A 7 -3.94 8.45 -5.63
CA ILE A 7 -3.90 8.83 -7.04
C ILE A 7 -4.61 10.17 -7.22
N GLU A 8 -3.87 11.20 -7.62
CA GLU A 8 -4.38 12.57 -7.77
C GLU A 8 -3.85 13.21 -9.06
N GLU A 9 -4.73 13.91 -9.78
CA GLU A 9 -4.39 14.61 -11.03
C GLU A 9 -3.67 13.74 -12.09
N GLY A 10 -3.97 12.44 -12.13
CA GLY A 10 -3.33 11.49 -13.05
C GLY A 10 -1.92 11.05 -12.63
N LYS A 11 -1.47 11.43 -11.44
CA LYS A 11 -0.19 11.01 -10.85
C LYS A 11 -0.43 10.06 -9.68
N ALA A 12 0.54 9.19 -9.43
CA ALA A 12 0.55 8.37 -8.22
C ALA A 12 1.50 9.00 -7.20
N VAL A 13 0.99 9.23 -5.98
CA VAL A 13 1.83 9.53 -4.83
C VAL A 13 2.12 8.22 -4.13
N CYS A 14 3.40 7.89 -4.05
CA CYS A 14 3.87 6.66 -3.47
C CYS A 14 4.70 6.92 -2.22
N GLU A 15 4.76 5.92 -1.34
CA GLU A 15 5.71 5.87 -0.22
C GLU A 15 6.76 4.79 -0.51
N ASP A 16 8.04 5.09 -0.28
CA ASP A 16 9.12 4.11 -0.33
C ASP A 16 9.32 3.38 1.01
N GLU A 17 10.31 2.49 1.08
CA GLU A 17 10.60 1.71 2.28
C GLU A 17 11.18 2.54 3.43
N ASP A 18 11.72 3.73 3.14
CA ASP A 18 12.25 4.68 4.12
C ASP A 18 11.15 5.67 4.59
N GLY A 19 9.92 5.53 4.11
CA GLY A 19 8.80 6.43 4.41
C GLY A 19 8.85 7.75 3.63
N ARG A 20 9.63 7.85 2.55
CA ARG A 20 9.70 9.06 1.73
C ARG A 20 8.63 9.03 0.65
N GLN A 21 8.07 10.21 0.36
CA GLN A 21 7.16 10.36 -0.77
C GLN A 21 7.91 10.40 -2.10
N VAL A 22 7.39 9.62 -3.05
CA VAL A 22 7.83 9.57 -4.45
C VAL A 22 6.62 9.82 -5.33
N ILE A 23 6.73 10.77 -6.25
CA ILE A 23 5.66 11.08 -7.21
C ILE A 23 5.99 10.41 -8.53
N LEU A 24 5.04 9.64 -9.05
CA LEU A 24 5.13 9.01 -10.37
C LEU A 24 4.16 9.70 -11.33
N ASP A 25 4.70 10.32 -12.39
CA ASP A 25 3.90 10.90 -13.47
C ASP A 25 3.22 9.84 -14.35
N ARG A 26 3.73 8.60 -14.31
CA ARG A 26 3.15 7.44 -15.01
C ARG A 26 3.21 6.24 -14.08
N MET A 27 2.09 5.52 -14.02
CA MET A 27 1.93 4.30 -13.22
C MET A 27 1.56 3.12 -14.13
N PRO A 28 1.83 1.88 -13.69
CA PRO A 28 1.46 0.70 -14.46
C PRO A 28 -0.05 0.63 -14.68
N GLU A 29 -0.47 0.09 -15.82
CA GLU A 29 -1.89 -0.07 -16.12
C GLU A 29 -2.55 -1.01 -15.09
N GLY A 30 -3.74 -0.63 -14.61
CA GLY A 30 -4.46 -1.40 -13.59
C GLY A 30 -3.86 -1.32 -12.18
N ALA A 31 -2.92 -0.40 -11.93
CA ALA A 31 -2.51 -0.02 -10.59
C ALA A 31 -3.61 0.77 -9.87
N SER A 32 -3.70 0.62 -8.55
CA SER A 32 -4.69 1.29 -7.71
C SER A 32 -4.10 1.71 -6.38
N GLU A 33 -4.79 2.59 -5.65
CA GLU A 33 -4.38 2.97 -4.29
C GLU A 33 -4.23 1.74 -3.39
N GLY A 34 -3.15 1.73 -2.61
CA GLY A 34 -2.71 0.62 -1.77
C GLY A 34 -1.97 -0.50 -2.51
N ASP A 35 -1.88 -0.48 -3.84
CA ASP A 35 -1.07 -1.44 -4.59
C ASP A 35 0.43 -1.23 -4.34
N VAL A 36 1.17 -2.32 -4.39
CA VAL A 36 2.63 -2.35 -4.26
C VAL A 36 3.25 -2.42 -5.64
N LEU A 37 4.22 -1.54 -5.89
CA LEU A 37 5.01 -1.51 -7.12
C LEU A 37 6.43 -2.02 -6.86
N MET A 38 6.90 -2.86 -7.78
CA MET A 38 8.25 -3.43 -7.81
C MET A 38 8.90 -3.17 -9.16
N TYR A 39 10.20 -2.92 -9.15
CA TYR A 39 10.99 -2.89 -10.38
C TYR A 39 11.13 -4.31 -10.92
N SER A 40 10.81 -4.50 -12.20
CA SER A 40 11.14 -5.70 -12.96
C SER A 40 12.64 -5.80 -13.20
N GLU A 41 13.09 -6.95 -13.69
CA GLU A 41 14.50 -7.13 -14.11
C GLU A 41 14.91 -6.15 -15.22
N GLU A 42 13.94 -5.66 -15.99
CA GLU A 42 14.12 -4.67 -17.06
C GLU A 42 14.06 -3.22 -16.55
N GLY A 43 13.89 -3.02 -15.24
CA GLY A 43 13.84 -1.70 -14.60
C GLY A 43 12.50 -0.98 -14.71
N GLN A 44 11.42 -1.66 -15.13
CA GLN A 44 10.08 -1.08 -15.20
C GLN A 44 9.30 -1.33 -13.91
N LEU A 45 8.47 -0.37 -13.48
CA LEU A 45 7.56 -0.60 -12.36
C LEU A 45 6.42 -1.53 -12.80
N THR A 46 6.13 -2.53 -11.98
CA THR A 46 5.02 -3.47 -12.16
C THR A 46 4.28 -3.65 -10.84
N VAL A 47 2.99 -3.99 -10.91
CA VAL A 47 2.20 -4.24 -9.70
C VAL A 47 2.49 -5.64 -9.15
N ASP A 48 2.96 -5.72 -7.91
CA ASP A 48 3.08 -6.97 -7.17
C ASP A 48 1.76 -7.28 -6.44
N LYS A 49 0.91 -8.08 -7.09
CA LYS A 49 -0.39 -8.46 -6.54
C LYS A 49 -0.27 -9.37 -5.31
N GLN A 50 0.80 -10.15 -5.17
CA GLN A 50 0.99 -11.01 -3.99
C GLN A 50 1.37 -10.18 -2.78
N LEU A 51 2.34 -9.27 -2.93
CA LEU A 51 2.76 -8.40 -1.84
C LEU A 51 1.66 -7.41 -1.43
N THR A 52 0.90 -6.92 -2.41
CA THR A 52 -0.32 -6.12 -2.17
C THR A 52 -1.31 -6.88 -1.29
N ARG A 53 -1.61 -8.14 -1.64
CA ARG A 53 -2.52 -8.98 -0.85
C ARG A 53 -2.01 -9.19 0.57
N ILE A 54 -0.73 -9.53 0.74
CA ILE A 54 -0.11 -9.76 2.04
C ILE A 54 -0.20 -8.50 2.92
N ARG A 55 0.09 -7.31 2.36
CA ARG A 55 -0.03 -6.03 3.10
C ARG A 55 -1.47 -5.78 3.52
N ARG A 56 -2.44 -6.00 2.62
CA ARG A 56 -3.87 -5.84 2.92
C ARG A 56 -4.33 -6.77 4.04
N GLU A 57 -3.93 -8.04 4.00
CA GLU A 57 -4.25 -9.02 5.04
C GLU A 57 -3.66 -8.60 6.41
N LYS A 58 -2.40 -8.13 6.44
CA LYS A 58 -1.77 -7.60 7.66
C LYS A 58 -2.50 -6.38 8.22
N ALA A 59 -2.91 -5.43 7.37
CA ALA A 59 -3.64 -4.24 7.77
C ALA A 59 -5.01 -4.60 8.37
N VAL A 60 -5.73 -5.53 7.74
CA VAL A 60 -7.01 -6.04 8.26
C VAL A 60 -6.82 -6.73 9.62
N ALA A 61 -5.81 -7.60 9.75
CA ALA A 61 -5.52 -8.29 11.00
C ALA A 61 -5.15 -7.32 12.14
N LEU A 62 -4.37 -6.28 11.84
CA LEU A 62 -4.04 -5.23 12.81
C LEU A 62 -5.28 -4.45 13.23
N SER A 63 -6.10 -4.03 12.27
CA SER A 63 -7.37 -3.34 12.54
C SER A 63 -8.27 -4.16 13.45
N GLN A 64 -8.48 -5.44 13.17
CA GLN A 64 -9.28 -6.34 14.00
C GLN A 64 -8.76 -6.45 15.44
N ARG A 65 -7.43 -6.54 15.62
CA ARG A 65 -6.80 -6.58 16.94
C ARG A 65 -7.03 -5.30 17.73
N ILE A 66 -6.85 -4.13 17.10
CA ILE A 66 -7.05 -2.83 17.73
C ILE A 66 -8.52 -2.65 18.15
N HIS A 67 -9.47 -2.96 17.24
CA HIS A 67 -10.90 -2.89 17.54
C HIS A 67 -11.32 -3.86 18.65
N GLY A 68 -10.78 -5.08 18.66
CA GLY A 68 -11.05 -6.07 19.70
C GLY A 68 -10.53 -5.65 21.08
N ARG A 69 -9.35 -5.01 21.14
CA ARG A 69 -8.77 -4.49 22.39
C ARG A 69 -9.61 -3.37 22.99
N ARG A 70 -9.98 -2.39 22.16
CA ARG A 70 -10.78 -1.23 22.56
C ARG A 70 -12.17 -1.62 23.07
N ARG A 71 -12.74 -2.73 22.57
CA ARG A 71 -14.01 -3.29 23.06
C ARG A 71 -13.91 -3.88 24.48
N LYS A 72 -12.77 -4.47 24.85
CA LYS A 72 -12.54 -5.00 26.21
C LYS A 72 -12.30 -3.89 27.23
N GLU A 73 -11.57 -2.84 26.84
CA GLU A 73 -11.30 -1.67 27.69
C GLU A 73 -12.57 -0.84 27.97
N ASN A 74 -13.52 -0.78 27.04
CA ASN A 74 -14.80 -0.05 27.24
C ASN A 74 -15.89 -0.84 27.99
N THR A 75 -15.65 -2.11 28.33
CA THR A 75 -16.63 -2.99 29.02
C THR A 75 -16.18 -3.35 30.45
N THR A 76 -15.09 -2.75 30.93
CA THR A 76 -14.55 -2.90 32.30
C THR A 76 -14.56 -1.54 32.96
#